data_AF-A0A1V6NCE7-F1
#
_entry.id   AF-A0A1V6NCE7-F1
#
_cell.length_a   1.000
_cell.length_b   1.000
_cell.length_c   1.000
_cell.angle_alpha   90.00
_cell.angle_beta   90.00
_cell.angle_gamma   90.00
#
_symmetry.space_group_name_H-M   'P 1'
#
loop_
_entity.id
_entity.type
_entity.pdbx_description
1 polymer ?
#
loop_
_entity_poly.entity_id
_entity_poly.type
_entity_poly.pdbx_seq_one_letter_code
_entity_poly.pdbx_strand_id
1 'polypeptide(L)'
;MLTLHDHLSALNLHESKLSIWVFPSEILFIIVDCLPAVDRVYFALACKSLYAHFIASLKTKPLDQSLPKHLVPRPCRTFRYCNLDLEKQDRMQLLRRLENPYWKCCIECLNLHPQSAWEKPNDCSDPRLPSGKDCMPWAGLVDICPCTRITFKDRLSIAQDLKSVDSPQYDGFSSTRVNCYRQLWHRCEVTSHRAKVVIQTMLQTNQEAPALRVTNVYTFHFPKGVHQKKMECPTCLHENPRKWLKRFFRDAGVEFVGWDKGQTSTFDVQGTELYLFQLRVHRYLGRRGWVDEDWESNRNDHERILDFGGKTVS
;
A
#
# COMPACT_ATOMS: atom_id res chain seq x y z
N MET A 1 -7.29 -17.76 -39.83
CA MET A 1 -6.64 -17.64 -38.51
C MET A 1 -6.94 -18.93 -37.77
N LEU A 2 -5.98 -19.84 -37.70
CA LEU A 2 -6.15 -21.07 -36.94
C LEU A 2 -6.07 -20.73 -35.46
N THR A 3 -6.99 -21.26 -34.68
CA THR A 3 -7.04 -21.06 -33.24
C THR A 3 -5.98 -21.95 -32.58
N LEU A 4 -5.54 -21.59 -31.36
CA LEU A 4 -4.60 -22.41 -30.57
C LEU A 4 -5.08 -23.87 -30.44
N HIS A 5 -6.40 -24.07 -30.49
CA HIS A 5 -7.06 -25.38 -30.48
C HIS A 5 -6.73 -26.24 -31.72
N ASP A 6 -6.59 -25.63 -32.90
CA ASP A 6 -6.29 -26.34 -34.15
C ASP A 6 -4.85 -26.86 -34.18
N HIS A 7 -3.91 -26.12 -33.57
CA HIS A 7 -2.51 -26.57 -33.42
C HIS A 7 -2.34 -27.65 -32.35
N LEU A 8 -3.13 -27.62 -31.29
CA LEU A 8 -3.10 -28.64 -30.23
C LEU A 8 -3.74 -29.96 -30.70
N SER A 9 -4.75 -29.88 -31.56
CA SER A 9 -5.42 -31.05 -32.14
C SER A 9 -4.51 -31.86 -33.08
N ALA A 10 -3.60 -31.18 -33.80
CA ALA A 10 -2.63 -31.84 -34.69
C ALA A 10 -1.55 -32.65 -33.95
N LEU A 11 -1.39 -32.45 -32.64
CA LEU A 11 -0.36 -33.12 -31.83
C LEU A 11 -0.82 -34.46 -31.20
N ASN A 12 -2.04 -34.95 -31.51
CA ASN A 12 -2.55 -36.24 -31.00
C ASN A 12 -2.44 -36.38 -29.46
N LEU A 13 -2.64 -35.28 -28.73
CA LEU A 13 -2.52 -35.21 -27.27
C LEU A 13 -3.81 -35.59 -26.54
N HIS A 14 -4.49 -36.63 -27.00
CA HIS A 14 -5.84 -36.89 -26.51
C HIS A 14 -5.91 -37.55 -25.12
N GLU A 15 -4.81 -38.08 -24.55
CA GLU A 15 -4.86 -38.76 -23.25
C GLU A 15 -3.64 -38.62 -22.33
N SER A 16 -2.61 -37.85 -22.69
CA SER A 16 -1.50 -37.58 -21.77
C SER A 16 -1.67 -36.21 -21.13
N LYS A 17 -1.72 -36.14 -19.79
CA LYS A 17 -1.53 -34.90 -19.04
C LYS A 17 -0.12 -34.38 -19.32
N LEU A 18 0.09 -33.73 -20.46
CA LEU A 18 1.33 -33.04 -20.72
C LEU A 18 1.47 -31.95 -19.68
N SER A 19 2.49 -32.11 -18.84
CA SER A 19 2.86 -31.09 -17.90
C SER A 19 3.52 -29.94 -18.65
N ILE A 20 3.21 -28.71 -18.26
CA ILE A 20 3.86 -27.52 -18.83
C ILE A 20 5.40 -27.54 -18.64
N TRP A 21 5.89 -28.39 -17.73
CA TRP A 21 7.30 -28.65 -17.49
C TRP A 21 8.02 -29.43 -18.60
N VAL A 22 7.28 -29.97 -19.57
CA VAL A 22 7.87 -30.62 -20.75
C VAL A 22 8.42 -29.58 -21.74
N PHE A 23 7.97 -28.33 -21.65
CA PHE A 23 8.45 -27.26 -22.53
C PHE A 23 9.81 -26.71 -22.08
N PRO A 24 10.75 -26.51 -23.01
CA PRO A 24 11.97 -25.74 -22.76
C PRO A 24 11.66 -24.33 -22.23
N SER A 25 12.57 -23.75 -21.44
CA SER A 25 12.38 -22.43 -20.84
C SER A 25 12.13 -21.34 -21.88
N GLU A 26 12.72 -21.45 -23.07
CA GLU A 26 12.55 -20.56 -24.22
C GLU A 26 11.09 -20.50 -24.68
N ILE A 27 10.41 -21.66 -24.73
CA ILE A 27 9.00 -21.74 -25.10
C ILE A 27 8.13 -21.12 -24.01
N LEU A 28 8.47 -21.32 -22.74
CA LEU A 28 7.79 -20.67 -21.62
C LEU A 28 7.93 -19.14 -21.68
N PHE A 29 9.07 -18.62 -22.12
CA PHE A 29 9.24 -17.17 -22.33
C PHE A 29 8.35 -16.63 -23.44
N ILE A 30 8.24 -17.33 -24.57
CA ILE A 30 7.34 -16.93 -25.67
C ILE A 30 5.89 -16.92 -25.17
N ILE A 31 5.47 -17.95 -24.44
CA ILE A 31 4.13 -18.02 -23.85
C ILE A 31 3.88 -16.82 -22.95
N VAL A 32 4.81 -16.50 -22.03
CA VAL A 32 4.67 -15.35 -21.12
C VAL A 32 4.63 -14.03 -21.88
N ASP A 33 5.49 -13.84 -22.88
CA ASP A 33 5.54 -12.60 -23.67
C ASP A 33 4.23 -12.41 -24.49
N CYS A 34 3.53 -13.48 -24.85
CA CYS A 34 2.22 -13.41 -25.52
C CYS A 34 1.03 -13.09 -24.58
N LEU A 35 1.18 -13.21 -23.27
CA LEU A 35 0.10 -12.99 -22.32
C LEU A 35 -0.11 -11.48 -22.02
N PRO A 36 -1.35 -11.03 -21.78
CA PRO A 36 -1.63 -9.73 -21.17
C PRO A 36 -0.96 -9.56 -19.80
N ALA A 37 -0.78 -8.32 -19.34
CA ALA A 37 -0.04 -8.01 -18.11
C ALA A 37 -0.53 -8.76 -16.86
N VAL A 38 -1.85 -8.79 -16.61
CA VAL A 38 -2.45 -9.53 -15.49
C VAL A 38 -2.18 -11.03 -15.62
N ASP A 39 -2.32 -11.57 -16.82
CA ASP A 39 -2.19 -12.99 -17.12
C ASP A 39 -0.74 -13.45 -16.95
N ARG A 40 0.24 -12.62 -17.31
CA ARG A 40 1.66 -12.86 -17.07
C ARG A 40 1.94 -13.09 -15.58
N VAL A 41 1.43 -12.19 -14.73
CA VAL A 41 1.64 -12.27 -13.28
C VAL A 41 0.88 -13.45 -12.69
N TYR A 42 -0.36 -13.67 -13.11
CA TYR A 42 -1.17 -14.81 -12.65
C TYR A 42 -0.51 -16.15 -13.00
N PHE A 43 -0.02 -16.29 -14.23
CA PHE A 43 0.73 -17.45 -14.69
C PHE A 43 2.04 -17.64 -13.91
N ALA A 44 2.78 -16.56 -13.67
CA ALA A 44 4.00 -16.60 -12.85
C ALA A 44 3.72 -17.10 -11.42
N LEU A 45 2.57 -16.76 -10.83
CA LEU A 45 2.19 -17.18 -9.49
C LEU A 45 1.72 -18.63 -9.38
N ALA A 46 1.51 -19.33 -10.50
CA ALA A 46 1.06 -20.72 -10.49
C ALA A 46 2.07 -21.68 -9.81
N CYS A 47 3.36 -21.34 -9.81
CA CYS A 47 4.38 -22.11 -9.09
C CYS A 47 5.67 -21.32 -8.85
N LYS A 48 6.53 -21.85 -7.97
CA LYS A 48 7.81 -21.21 -7.60
C LYS A 48 8.78 -21.02 -8.77
N SER A 49 8.84 -21.99 -9.69
CA SER A 49 9.76 -21.93 -10.83
C SER A 49 9.36 -20.84 -11.82
N LEU A 50 8.08 -20.80 -12.25
CA LEU A 50 7.57 -19.73 -13.11
C LEU A 50 7.71 -18.35 -12.46
N TYR A 51 7.48 -18.25 -11.14
CA TYR A 51 7.70 -17.01 -10.40
C TYR A 51 9.17 -16.58 -10.42
N ALA A 52 10.10 -17.50 -10.15
CA ALA A 52 11.53 -17.22 -10.19
C ALA A 52 11.98 -16.74 -11.58
N HIS A 53 11.48 -17.40 -12.65
CA HIS A 53 11.74 -17.00 -14.03
C HIS A 53 11.16 -15.61 -14.35
N PHE A 54 9.93 -15.32 -13.91
CA PHE A 54 9.33 -14.00 -14.06
C PHE A 54 10.13 -12.91 -13.34
N ILE A 55 10.57 -13.15 -12.10
CA ILE A 55 11.42 -12.20 -11.38
C ILE A 55 12.79 -12.00 -12.07
N ALA A 56 13.36 -13.06 -12.64
CA ALA A 56 14.60 -12.96 -13.41
C ALA A 56 14.42 -12.11 -14.67
N SER A 57 13.32 -12.29 -15.40
CA SER A 57 13.06 -11.51 -16.63
C SER A 57 12.86 -10.02 -16.36
N LEU A 58 12.26 -9.65 -15.21
CA LEU A 58 12.14 -8.26 -14.76
C LEU A 58 13.48 -7.60 -14.45
N LYS A 59 14.52 -8.36 -14.15
CA LYS A 59 15.88 -7.83 -13.88
C LYS A 59 16.68 -7.61 -15.15
N THR A 60 16.44 -8.43 -16.18
CA THR A 60 17.23 -8.43 -17.42
C THR A 60 16.66 -7.52 -18.49
N LYS A 61 15.33 -7.33 -18.53
CA LYS A 61 14.68 -6.36 -19.42
C LYS A 61 14.39 -5.10 -18.58
N PRO A 62 14.79 -3.88 -19.01
CA PRO A 62 14.30 -2.65 -18.37
C PRO A 62 12.79 -2.77 -18.30
N LEU A 63 12.21 -2.62 -17.10
CA LEU A 63 10.80 -2.91 -16.80
C LEU A 63 9.94 -2.61 -18.03
N ASP A 64 9.50 -3.67 -18.70
CA ASP A 64 8.83 -3.57 -20.00
C ASP A 64 7.72 -2.52 -19.85
N GLN A 65 7.64 -1.56 -20.78
CA GLN A 65 6.59 -0.53 -20.73
C GLN A 65 5.20 -1.19 -20.76
N SER A 66 5.12 -2.44 -21.20
CA SER A 66 3.91 -3.26 -21.20
C SER A 66 3.49 -3.80 -19.82
N LEU A 67 4.37 -3.84 -18.80
CA LEU A 67 3.99 -4.32 -17.46
C LEU A 67 3.66 -3.12 -16.55
N PRO A 68 2.39 -2.96 -16.14
CA PRO A 68 1.99 -1.91 -15.23
C PRO A 68 2.77 -2.00 -13.91
N LYS A 69 3.48 -0.92 -13.57
CA LYS A 69 4.35 -0.84 -12.38
C LYS A 69 3.65 -1.19 -11.06
N HIS A 70 2.32 -1.10 -11.04
CA HIS A 70 1.47 -1.37 -9.88
C HIS A 70 1.16 -2.87 -9.67
N LEU A 71 1.50 -3.72 -10.65
CA LEU A 71 1.48 -5.18 -10.51
C LEU A 71 2.77 -5.74 -9.91
N VAL A 72 3.85 -4.95 -9.90
CA VAL A 72 5.15 -5.36 -9.33
C VAL A 72 5.13 -5.19 -7.81
N PRO A 73 5.56 -6.20 -7.02
CA PRO A 73 5.46 -6.17 -5.55
C PRO A 73 6.11 -5.00 -4.81
N ARG A 74 6.97 -4.14 -5.40
CA ARG A 74 7.55 -2.88 -4.83
C ARG A 74 8.46 -2.18 -5.88
N PRO A 75 8.56 -0.82 -5.96
CA PRO A 75 7.59 0.23 -5.69
C PRO A 75 7.54 1.28 -6.83
N CYS A 76 6.46 1.34 -7.61
CA CYS A 76 6.02 2.63 -8.16
C CYS A 76 4.69 2.95 -7.52
N ARG A 77 4.73 3.85 -6.54
CA ARG A 77 3.55 4.35 -5.84
C ARG A 77 2.94 5.45 -6.68
N THR A 78 2.13 5.02 -7.61
CA THR A 78 1.08 5.86 -8.17
C THR A 78 -0.22 5.26 -7.64
N PHE A 79 -1.11 6.09 -7.13
CA PHE A 79 -2.56 6.09 -7.36
C PHE A 79 -3.27 6.62 -6.10
N ARG A 80 -3.84 7.82 -6.27
CA ARG A 80 -5.12 8.18 -5.66
C ARG A 80 -6.20 7.36 -6.34
N TYR A 81 -7.10 6.77 -5.57
CA TYR A 81 -8.20 5.98 -6.11
C TYR A 81 -9.50 6.81 -6.09
N CYS A 82 -10.13 6.92 -7.26
CA CYS A 82 -11.56 7.13 -7.35
C CYS A 82 -12.21 5.75 -7.40
N ASN A 83 -13.15 5.46 -6.50
CA ASN A 83 -13.71 4.11 -6.34
C ASN A 83 -14.38 3.55 -7.62
N LEU A 84 -14.83 4.42 -8.52
CA LEU A 84 -15.54 4.04 -9.75
C LEU A 84 -14.67 3.30 -10.80
N ASP A 85 -13.34 3.39 -10.72
CA ASP A 85 -12.43 2.70 -11.66
C ASP A 85 -11.56 1.62 -10.99
N LEU A 86 -11.70 1.38 -9.69
CA LEU A 86 -10.90 0.39 -8.95
C LEU A 86 -11.04 -1.02 -9.53
N GLU A 87 -12.25 -1.42 -9.93
CA GLU A 87 -12.50 -2.75 -10.49
C GLU A 87 -11.82 -2.98 -11.84
N LYS A 88 -11.55 -1.91 -12.61
CA LYS A 88 -10.87 -2.00 -13.90
C LYS A 88 -9.36 -2.10 -13.78
N GLN A 89 -8.78 -1.81 -12.61
CA GLN A 89 -7.33 -1.81 -12.45
C GLN A 89 -6.75 -3.23 -12.52
N ASP A 90 -5.60 -3.38 -13.18
CA ASP A 90 -4.96 -4.69 -13.36
C ASP A 90 -4.68 -5.38 -12.01
N ARG A 91 -4.32 -4.61 -10.98
CA ARG A 91 -4.13 -5.18 -9.62
C ARG A 91 -5.42 -5.76 -9.07
N MET A 92 -6.55 -5.09 -9.21
CA MET A 92 -7.83 -5.59 -8.73
C MET A 92 -8.26 -6.81 -9.53
N GLN A 93 -8.11 -6.78 -10.85
CA GLN A 93 -8.36 -7.94 -11.72
C GLN A 93 -7.50 -9.15 -11.32
N LEU A 94 -6.21 -8.93 -11.04
CA LEU A 94 -5.30 -9.98 -10.57
C LEU A 94 -5.76 -10.55 -9.22
N LEU A 95 -6.08 -9.70 -8.25
CA LEU A 95 -6.52 -10.14 -6.92
C LEU A 95 -7.82 -10.96 -7.02
N ARG A 96 -8.77 -10.55 -7.88
CA ARG A 96 -10.00 -11.30 -8.14
C ARG A 96 -9.73 -12.70 -8.69
N ARG A 97 -8.78 -12.85 -9.61
CA ARG A 97 -8.41 -14.18 -10.15
C ARG A 97 -7.69 -15.09 -9.15
N LEU A 98 -7.06 -14.49 -8.14
CA LEU A 98 -6.40 -15.21 -7.06
C LEU A 98 -7.36 -15.58 -5.91
N GLU A 99 -8.63 -15.14 -5.97
CA GLU A 99 -9.64 -15.55 -5.00
C GLU A 99 -9.88 -17.06 -5.03
N ASN A 100 -10.11 -17.62 -3.85
CA ASN A 100 -10.44 -19.03 -3.66
C ASN A 100 -11.26 -19.17 -2.36
N PRO A 101 -11.76 -20.37 -1.99
CA PRO A 101 -12.56 -20.52 -0.78
C PRO A 101 -11.89 -20.06 0.53
N TYR A 102 -10.56 -19.97 0.56
CA TYR A 102 -9.81 -19.54 1.75
C TYR A 102 -9.41 -18.06 1.71
N TRP A 103 -9.27 -17.47 0.53
CA TRP A 103 -8.79 -16.10 0.32
C TRP A 103 -9.75 -15.29 -0.54
N LYS A 104 -10.24 -14.18 0.01
CA LYS A 104 -11.15 -13.26 -0.67
C LYS A 104 -10.53 -11.87 -0.81
N CYS A 105 -10.82 -11.22 -1.93
CA CYS A 105 -10.33 -9.90 -2.29
C CYS A 105 -11.21 -8.83 -1.66
N CYS A 106 -10.60 -7.97 -0.86
CA CYS A 106 -11.25 -6.76 -0.36
C CYS A 106 -10.93 -5.58 -1.28
N ILE A 107 -11.98 -4.90 -1.76
CA ILE A 107 -11.83 -3.74 -2.65
C ILE A 107 -11.20 -2.54 -1.93
N GLU A 108 -11.58 -2.27 -0.68
CA GLU A 108 -11.07 -1.13 0.08
C GLU A 108 -9.62 -1.35 0.54
N CYS A 109 -9.24 -2.58 0.89
CA CYS A 109 -7.87 -2.92 1.27
C CYS A 109 -6.94 -3.16 0.07
N LEU A 110 -7.49 -3.36 -1.14
CA LEU A 110 -6.75 -3.78 -2.36
C LEU A 110 -5.81 -4.96 -2.09
N ASN A 111 -6.34 -5.95 -1.35
CA ASN A 111 -5.59 -7.11 -0.88
C ASN A 111 -6.47 -8.36 -0.74
N LEU A 112 -5.84 -9.53 -0.76
CA LEU A 112 -6.46 -10.79 -0.37
C LEU A 112 -6.40 -10.93 1.15
N HIS A 113 -7.54 -11.28 1.73
CA HIS A 113 -7.64 -11.61 3.15
C HIS A 113 -8.17 -13.04 3.31
N PRO A 114 -7.76 -13.74 4.38
CA PRO A 114 -8.34 -15.03 4.70
C PRO A 114 -9.84 -14.85 5.01
N GLN A 115 -10.63 -15.91 4.80
CA GLN A 115 -12.07 -15.92 5.07
C GLN A 115 -12.43 -15.40 6.48
N SER A 116 -11.61 -15.70 7.49
CA SER A 116 -11.78 -15.21 8.87
C SER A 116 -11.70 -13.70 9.04
N ALA A 117 -11.13 -12.97 8.07
CA ALA A 117 -11.12 -11.51 8.09
C ALA A 117 -12.48 -10.89 7.76
N TRP A 118 -13.41 -11.68 7.19
CA TRP A 118 -14.75 -11.28 6.77
C TRP A 118 -15.81 -11.56 7.83
N GLU A 119 -15.43 -12.23 8.91
CA GLU A 119 -16.31 -12.51 10.03
C GLU A 119 -16.53 -11.24 10.83
N LYS A 120 -17.80 -10.97 11.16
CA LYS A 120 -18.12 -9.85 12.03
C LYS A 120 -17.57 -10.14 13.43
N PRO A 121 -16.85 -9.19 14.04
CA PRO A 121 -16.52 -9.25 15.45
C PRO A 121 -17.81 -9.21 16.27
N ASN A 122 -17.88 -10.05 17.31
CA ASN A 122 -19.06 -10.12 18.19
C ASN A 122 -19.44 -8.76 18.82
N ASP A 123 -18.46 -7.88 19.02
CA ASP A 123 -18.64 -6.57 19.65
C ASP A 123 -18.89 -5.42 18.64
N CYS A 124 -19.09 -5.73 17.36
CA CYS A 124 -19.31 -4.73 16.32
C CYS A 124 -20.82 -4.46 16.12
N SER A 125 -21.34 -3.45 16.81
CA SER A 125 -22.73 -2.98 16.68
C SER A 125 -23.00 -2.14 15.43
N ASP A 126 -22.00 -1.87 14.57
CA ASP A 126 -22.17 -1.01 13.40
C ASP A 126 -23.03 -1.69 12.32
N PRO A 127 -24.15 -1.07 11.89
CA PRO A 127 -25.03 -1.58 10.86
C PRO A 127 -24.45 -1.51 9.44
N ARG A 128 -23.27 -0.90 9.24
CA ARG A 128 -22.50 -0.94 7.98
C ARG A 128 -22.02 -2.37 7.72
N LEU A 129 -22.95 -3.21 7.26
CA LEU A 129 -22.64 -4.50 6.70
C LEU A 129 -21.64 -4.28 5.55
N PRO A 130 -20.50 -4.99 5.52
CA PRO A 130 -19.68 -5.00 4.33
C PRO A 130 -20.60 -5.41 3.17
N SER A 131 -20.55 -4.64 2.09
CA SER A 131 -21.37 -4.77 0.88
C SER A 131 -21.08 -6.05 0.07
N GLY A 132 -20.56 -7.10 0.73
CA GLY A 132 -20.00 -8.30 0.14
C GLY A 132 -18.61 -8.10 -0.50
N LYS A 133 -18.13 -6.86 -0.63
CA LYS A 133 -16.84 -6.50 -1.27
C LYS A 133 -15.76 -6.05 -0.29
N ASP A 134 -16.13 -5.76 0.94
CA ASP A 134 -15.25 -5.19 1.98
C ASP A 134 -15.01 -6.26 3.04
N CYS A 135 -13.77 -6.43 3.52
CA CYS A 135 -13.51 -7.44 4.55
C CYS A 135 -14.13 -7.06 5.90
N MET A 136 -14.30 -5.78 6.21
CA MET A 136 -14.89 -5.31 7.47
C MET A 136 -15.40 -3.86 7.32
N PRO A 137 -16.25 -3.35 8.24
CA PRO A 137 -16.90 -2.04 8.04
C PRO A 137 -15.94 -0.83 7.90
N TRP A 138 -14.71 -0.95 8.42
CA TRP A 138 -13.63 0.06 8.30
C TRP A 138 -12.46 -0.40 7.45
N ALA A 139 -12.69 -1.41 6.59
CA ALA A 139 -11.71 -1.83 5.60
C ALA A 139 -11.21 -0.62 4.81
N GLY A 140 -9.92 -0.63 4.45
CA GLY A 140 -9.27 0.50 3.84
C GLY A 140 -7.77 0.49 4.09
N LEU A 141 -7.08 1.38 3.39
CA LEU A 141 -5.63 1.56 3.48
C LEU A 141 -5.28 2.93 4.06
N VAL A 142 -4.30 2.93 4.96
CA VAL A 142 -3.66 4.14 5.49
C VAL A 142 -2.17 4.09 5.19
N ASP A 143 -1.65 5.15 4.56
CA ASP A 143 -0.22 5.30 4.32
C ASP A 143 0.53 5.72 5.60
N ILE A 144 1.56 4.97 5.98
CA ILE A 144 2.29 5.15 7.26
C ILE A 144 3.69 5.73 7.03
N CYS A 145 4.41 5.26 6.00
CA CYS A 145 5.59 5.92 5.40
C CYS A 145 5.43 5.89 3.86
N PRO A 146 6.17 6.73 3.12
CA PRO A 146 6.31 6.63 1.67
C PRO A 146 6.76 5.27 1.10
N CYS A 147 7.07 4.27 1.92
CA CYS A 147 7.32 2.90 1.50
C CYS A 147 6.45 1.84 2.20
N THR A 148 5.64 2.20 3.22
CA THR A 148 4.69 1.26 3.88
C THR A 148 3.28 1.83 4.10
N ARG A 149 2.28 0.96 3.96
CA ARG A 149 0.87 1.20 4.30
C ARG A 149 0.36 0.08 5.20
N ILE A 150 -0.74 0.34 5.91
CA ILE A 150 -1.39 -0.65 6.77
C ILE A 150 -2.89 -0.70 6.44
N THR A 151 -3.49 -1.88 6.60
CA THR A 151 -4.94 -2.06 6.62
C THR A 151 -5.51 -1.82 8.01
N PHE A 152 -6.83 -1.72 8.14
CA PHE A 152 -7.47 -1.62 9.45
C PHE A 152 -7.18 -2.85 10.32
N LYS A 153 -7.14 -4.04 9.71
CA LYS A 153 -6.76 -5.28 10.40
C LYS A 153 -5.33 -5.22 10.92
N ASP A 154 -4.38 -4.73 10.10
CA ASP A 154 -2.99 -4.52 10.53
C ASP A 154 -2.91 -3.56 11.72
N ARG A 155 -3.70 -2.47 11.70
CA ARG A 155 -3.79 -1.54 12.84
C ARG A 155 -4.17 -2.26 14.13
N LEU A 156 -5.20 -3.11 14.09
CA LEU A 156 -5.67 -3.87 15.26
C LEU A 156 -4.60 -4.85 15.75
N SER A 157 -3.95 -5.59 14.83
CA SER A 157 -2.86 -6.52 15.16
C SER A 157 -1.68 -5.78 15.79
N ILE A 158 -1.19 -4.73 15.14
CA ILE A 158 -0.06 -3.92 15.63
C ILE A 158 -0.37 -3.35 17.01
N ALA A 159 -1.57 -2.84 17.23
CA ALA A 159 -1.97 -2.29 18.52
C ALA A 159 -2.02 -3.36 19.63
N GLN A 160 -2.35 -4.60 19.28
CA GLN A 160 -2.34 -5.74 20.19
C GLN A 160 -0.92 -6.24 20.46
N ASP A 161 -0.09 -6.37 19.42
CA ASP A 161 1.29 -6.85 19.52
C ASP A 161 2.18 -5.88 20.29
N LEU A 162 1.97 -4.56 20.14
CA LEU A 162 2.66 -3.54 20.92
C LEU A 162 2.35 -3.63 22.43
N LYS A 163 1.25 -4.30 22.81
CA LYS A 163 0.87 -4.57 24.21
C LYS A 163 1.31 -5.94 24.71
N SER A 164 1.64 -6.88 23.83
CA SER A 164 1.99 -8.23 24.22
C SER A 164 3.38 -8.30 24.87
N VAL A 165 3.68 -9.42 25.53
CA VAL A 165 5.01 -9.70 26.11
C VAL A 165 6.00 -10.16 25.05
N ASP A 166 5.54 -10.55 23.87
CA ASP A 166 6.39 -11.04 22.78
C ASP A 166 6.80 -9.91 21.84
N SER A 167 8.04 -9.94 21.35
CA SER A 167 8.56 -8.88 20.49
C SER A 167 7.65 -8.69 19.28
N PRO A 168 6.99 -7.51 19.12
CA PRO A 168 6.06 -7.30 18.03
C PRO A 168 6.82 -7.42 16.71
N GLN A 169 6.27 -8.20 15.79
CA GLN A 169 6.81 -8.35 14.44
C GLN A 169 5.82 -7.78 13.43
N TYR A 170 6.31 -6.86 12.60
CA TYR A 170 5.55 -6.36 11.47
C TYR A 170 6.51 -6.16 10.30
N ASP A 171 6.13 -6.63 9.11
CA ASP A 171 7.04 -6.64 7.95
C ASP A 171 7.58 -5.23 7.64
N GLY A 172 8.90 -5.15 7.44
CA GLY A 172 9.60 -3.89 7.20
C GLY A 172 9.78 -2.99 8.43
N PHE A 173 9.36 -3.41 9.63
CA PHE A 173 9.57 -2.70 10.89
C PHE A 173 10.45 -3.52 11.85
N SER A 174 11.28 -2.80 12.60
CA SER A 174 12.09 -3.34 13.67
C SER A 174 11.48 -2.98 15.03
N SER A 175 11.57 -3.89 15.98
CA SER A 175 11.03 -3.68 17.34
C SER A 175 12.09 -3.10 18.26
N THR A 176 11.73 -2.09 19.05
CA THR A 176 12.59 -1.53 20.10
C THR A 176 11.79 -1.22 21.36
N ARG A 177 12.49 -1.11 22.48
CA ARG A 177 11.91 -0.71 23.77
C ARG A 177 12.52 0.62 24.21
N VAL A 178 11.68 1.62 24.46
CA VAL A 178 12.09 2.95 24.93
C VAL A 178 11.25 3.30 26.15
N ASN A 179 11.91 3.63 27.28
CA ASN A 179 11.25 4.00 28.54
C ASN A 179 10.15 2.99 28.96
N CYS A 180 10.42 1.69 28.84
CA CYS A 180 9.49 0.58 29.11
C CYS A 180 8.31 0.42 28.12
N TYR A 181 8.16 1.31 27.13
CA TYR A 181 7.18 1.18 26.04
C TYR A 181 7.79 0.46 24.84
N ARG A 182 6.99 -0.40 24.19
CA ARG A 182 7.37 -1.02 22.92
C ARG A 182 7.01 -0.09 21.78
N GLN A 183 7.86 -0.07 20.78
CA GLN A 183 7.62 0.66 19.55
C GLN A 183 8.14 -0.13 18.36
N LEU A 184 7.40 -0.04 17.26
CA LEU A 184 7.88 -0.49 15.96
C LEU A 184 8.50 0.72 15.25
N TRP A 185 9.71 0.57 14.75
CA TRP A 185 10.40 1.61 14.01
C TRP A 185 10.74 1.14 12.59
N HIS A 186 10.70 2.09 11.66
CA HIS A 186 11.01 1.87 10.27
C HIS A 186 11.78 3.07 9.73
N ARG A 187 12.76 2.82 8.85
CA ARG A 187 13.55 3.86 8.19
C ARG A 187 13.49 3.69 6.69
N CYS A 188 13.04 4.74 6.00
CA CYS A 188 12.96 4.83 4.55
C CYS A 188 13.72 6.07 4.05
N GLU A 189 14.12 6.07 2.78
CA GLU A 189 14.76 7.22 2.13
C GLU A 189 14.05 7.54 0.82
N VAL A 190 13.88 8.83 0.54
CA VAL A 190 13.42 9.33 -0.76
C VAL A 190 14.42 10.35 -1.26
N THR A 191 14.89 10.14 -2.49
CA THR A 191 15.82 11.05 -3.16
C THR A 191 15.08 11.74 -4.29
N SER A 192 15.14 13.07 -4.32
CA SER A 192 14.76 13.86 -5.48
C SER A 192 16.00 14.48 -6.12
N HIS A 193 15.83 15.06 -7.30
CA HIS A 193 16.88 15.85 -7.94
C HIS A 193 17.35 17.06 -7.09
N ARG A 194 16.61 17.46 -6.05
CA ARG A 194 16.92 18.63 -5.21
C ARG A 194 17.43 18.30 -3.82
N ALA A 195 16.97 17.20 -3.23
CA ALA A 195 17.31 16.84 -1.86
C ALA A 195 17.10 15.36 -1.59
N LYS A 196 17.76 14.90 -0.54
CA LYS A 196 17.57 13.59 0.07
C LYS A 196 16.78 13.75 1.35
N VAL A 197 15.66 13.04 1.49
CA VAL A 197 14.91 12.98 2.74
C VAL A 197 15.04 11.59 3.36
N VAL A 198 15.50 11.56 4.60
CA VAL A 198 15.52 10.39 5.45
C VAL A 198 14.27 10.42 6.31
N ILE A 199 13.52 9.33 6.34
CA ILE A 199 12.23 9.25 7.01
C ILE A 199 12.31 8.16 8.07
N GLN A 200 12.15 8.54 9.32
CA GLN A 200 12.00 7.61 10.43
C GLN A 200 10.53 7.56 10.84
N THR A 201 9.98 6.36 10.96
CA THR A 201 8.57 6.11 11.26
C THR A 201 8.49 5.28 12.51
N MET A 202 7.72 5.73 13.49
CA MET A 202 7.55 5.07 14.78
C MET A 202 6.07 4.81 15.02
N LEU A 203 5.73 3.57 15.38
CA LEU A 203 4.40 3.16 15.79
C LEU A 203 4.41 2.85 17.28
N GLN A 204 3.49 3.45 18.01
CA GLN A 204 3.40 3.36 19.45
C GLN A 204 1.93 3.25 19.87
N THR A 205 1.69 2.54 20.97
CA THR A 205 0.40 2.56 21.67
C THR A 205 0.56 3.23 23.01
N ASN A 206 -0.48 3.91 23.47
CA ASN A 206 -0.53 4.31 24.87
C ASN A 206 -0.97 3.11 25.76
N GLN A 207 -0.58 3.10 27.03
CA GLN A 207 -0.89 1.99 27.96
C GLN A 207 -2.38 1.97 28.34
N GLU A 208 -3.01 3.14 28.52
CA GLU A 208 -4.37 3.31 29.06
C GLU A 208 -5.50 2.98 28.07
N ALA A 209 -5.28 3.24 26.78
CA ALA A 209 -6.18 2.98 25.66
C ALA A 209 -5.35 2.56 24.44
N PRO A 210 -5.58 1.39 23.83
CA PRO A 210 -4.79 0.90 22.69
C PRO A 210 -5.10 1.72 21.43
N ALA A 211 -4.56 2.92 21.40
CA ALA A 211 -4.66 3.82 20.29
C ALA A 211 -3.33 3.83 19.55
N LEU A 212 -3.37 3.59 18.25
CA LEU A 212 -2.16 3.53 17.45
C LEU A 212 -1.76 4.94 17.05
N ARG A 213 -0.58 5.36 17.51
CA ARG A 213 0.05 6.62 17.15
C ARG A 213 1.17 6.37 16.16
N VAL A 214 1.22 7.19 15.12
CA VAL A 214 2.29 7.21 14.14
C VAL A 214 3.06 8.50 14.31
N THR A 215 4.38 8.40 14.47
CA THR A 215 5.27 9.56 14.40
C THR A 215 6.22 9.37 13.24
N ASN A 216 6.22 10.32 12.32
CA ASN A 216 7.19 10.38 11.24
C ASN A 216 8.16 11.54 11.49
N VAL A 217 9.46 11.30 11.38
CA VAL A 217 10.51 12.32 11.41
C VAL A 217 11.18 12.36 10.04
N TYR A 218 11.00 13.46 9.32
CA TYR A 218 11.58 13.73 8.02
C TYR A 218 12.84 14.58 8.21
N THR A 219 14.01 14.04 7.90
CA THR A 219 15.28 14.78 7.93
C THR A 219 15.70 15.10 6.49
N PHE A 220 15.63 16.38 6.13
CA PHE A 220 15.95 16.85 4.78
C PHE A 220 17.42 17.25 4.68
N HIS A 221 18.08 16.73 3.65
CA HIS A 221 19.47 17.03 3.34
C HIS A 221 19.53 17.66 1.94
N PHE A 222 19.82 18.96 1.88
CA PHE A 222 20.03 19.69 0.64
C PHE A 222 21.52 19.74 0.28
N PRO A 223 21.90 19.59 -1.00
CA PRO A 223 23.26 19.87 -1.44
C PRO A 223 23.68 21.30 -1.09
N LYS A 224 24.94 21.50 -0.70
CA LYS A 224 25.49 22.84 -0.44
C LYS A 224 25.29 23.74 -1.67
N GLY A 225 24.69 24.91 -1.48
CA GLY A 225 24.37 25.87 -2.55
C GLY A 225 22.93 25.79 -3.10
N VAL A 226 22.16 24.77 -2.73
CA VAL A 226 20.71 24.69 -2.99
C VAL A 226 19.97 25.22 -1.76
N HIS A 227 19.50 26.46 -1.81
CA HIS A 227 18.74 27.07 -0.71
C HIS A 227 17.29 26.59 -0.69
N GLN A 228 16.69 26.45 0.51
CA GLN A 228 15.25 26.21 0.67
C GLN A 228 14.40 27.23 -0.11
N LYS A 229 14.82 28.51 -0.16
CA LYS A 229 14.17 29.57 -0.94
C LYS A 229 14.19 29.35 -2.47
N LYS A 230 15.10 28.51 -2.99
CA LYS A 230 15.12 28.10 -4.41
C LYS A 230 14.19 26.93 -4.72
N MET A 231 13.61 26.30 -3.70
CA MET A 231 12.38 25.57 -3.92
C MET A 231 11.35 26.65 -4.24
N GLU A 232 10.91 26.74 -5.49
CA GLU A 232 9.86 27.66 -5.97
C GLU A 232 8.49 27.29 -5.36
N CYS A 233 8.47 26.99 -4.07
CA CYS A 233 7.30 26.76 -3.27
C CYS A 233 6.80 28.15 -2.87
N PRO A 234 5.65 28.61 -3.38
CA PRO A 234 5.06 29.88 -2.97
C PRO A 234 4.55 29.86 -1.53
N THR A 235 4.89 28.84 -0.74
CA THR A 235 4.44 28.67 0.63
C THR A 235 5.64 28.24 1.47
N CYS A 236 5.95 29.03 2.50
CA CYS A 236 7.07 28.75 3.39
C CYS A 236 6.79 27.47 4.20
N LEU A 237 7.83 26.68 4.50
CA LEU A 237 7.73 25.49 5.36
C LEU A 237 7.09 25.82 6.71
N HIS A 238 7.46 26.96 7.30
CA HIS A 238 6.92 27.39 8.60
C HIS A 238 5.46 27.87 8.52
N GLU A 239 5.05 28.43 7.38
CA GLU A 239 3.67 28.91 7.18
C GLU A 239 2.71 27.74 6.91
N ASN A 240 3.12 26.76 6.09
CA ASN A 240 2.29 25.62 5.75
C ASN A 240 3.14 24.36 5.51
N PRO A 241 3.58 23.68 6.57
CA PRO A 241 4.44 22.51 6.45
C PRO A 241 3.77 21.37 5.68
N ARG A 242 2.44 21.24 5.79
CA ARG A 242 1.64 20.24 5.06
C ARG A 242 1.74 20.43 3.54
N LYS A 243 1.45 21.64 3.05
CA LYS A 243 1.47 21.96 1.61
C LYS A 243 2.88 21.89 1.04
N TRP A 244 3.87 22.34 1.81
CA TRP A 244 5.28 22.23 1.45
C TRP A 244 5.71 20.77 1.28
N LEU A 245 5.40 19.92 2.27
CA LEU A 245 5.76 18.50 2.28
C LEU A 245 5.09 17.74 1.13
N LYS A 246 3.80 18.00 0.88
CA LYS A 246 3.06 17.43 -0.25
C LYS A 246 3.71 17.76 -1.59
N ARG A 247 4.16 19.01 -1.78
CA ARG A 247 4.88 19.40 -2.99
C ARG A 247 6.23 18.71 -3.12
N PHE A 248 7.00 18.63 -2.04
CA PHE A 248 8.29 17.92 -2.05
C PHE A 248 8.16 16.49 -2.58
N PHE A 249 7.23 15.70 -2.03
CA PHE A 249 7.05 14.31 -2.44
C PHE A 249 6.53 14.20 -3.88
N ARG A 250 5.63 15.08 -4.30
CA ARG A 250 5.19 15.15 -5.70
C ARG A 250 6.34 15.45 -6.66
N ASP A 251 7.20 16.43 -6.33
CA ASP A 251 8.36 16.81 -7.14
C ASP A 251 9.44 15.69 -7.13
N ALA A 252 9.43 14.83 -6.10
CA ALA A 252 10.24 13.62 -6.02
C ALA A 252 9.61 12.41 -6.75
N GLY A 253 8.44 12.55 -7.37
CA GLY A 253 7.73 11.46 -8.05
C GLY A 253 7.12 10.43 -7.08
N VAL A 254 6.88 10.82 -5.82
CA VAL A 254 6.32 9.96 -4.78
C VAL A 254 4.92 10.44 -4.42
N GLU A 255 3.91 9.61 -4.69
CA GLU A 255 2.56 9.87 -4.21
C GLU A 255 2.42 9.33 -2.79
N PHE A 256 2.54 10.23 -1.80
CA PHE A 256 2.22 9.94 -0.41
C PHE A 256 1.27 11.00 0.13
N VAL A 257 0.18 10.56 0.77
CA VAL A 257 -0.90 11.43 1.27
C VAL A 257 -1.23 11.22 2.75
N GLY A 258 -0.45 10.42 3.48
CA GLY A 258 -0.77 10.06 4.86
C GLY A 258 -0.94 11.23 5.84
N TRP A 259 -0.40 12.41 5.55
CA TRP A 259 -0.59 13.64 6.35
C TRP A 259 -1.49 14.70 5.66
N ASP A 260 -2.00 14.43 4.46
CA ASP A 260 -2.71 15.41 3.63
C ASP A 260 -4.14 15.66 4.14
N LYS A 261 -4.80 14.62 4.65
CA LYS A 261 -6.25 14.62 4.93
C LYS A 261 -6.64 14.61 6.42
N GLY A 262 -5.71 14.31 7.34
CA GLY A 262 -6.03 14.23 8.77
C GLY A 262 -6.15 15.61 9.43
N GLN A 263 -7.25 15.88 10.15
CA GLN A 263 -7.28 16.90 11.21
C GLN A 263 -6.39 16.48 12.40
N THR A 264 -6.03 15.20 12.46
CA THR A 264 -5.25 14.55 13.52
C THR A 264 -3.72 14.68 13.34
N SER A 265 -3.25 15.39 12.32
CA SER A 265 -1.83 15.57 12.04
C SER A 265 -1.28 16.85 12.65
N THR A 266 -0.33 16.74 13.58
CA THR A 266 0.44 17.90 14.08
C THR A 266 1.83 17.93 13.46
N PHE A 267 2.34 19.13 13.18
CA PHE A 267 3.63 19.35 12.52
C PHE A 267 4.54 20.16 13.45
N ASP A 268 5.78 19.71 13.61
CA ASP A 268 6.81 20.41 14.37
C ASP A 268 8.09 20.50 13.52
N VAL A 269 8.58 21.72 13.28
CA VAL A 269 9.78 21.98 12.48
C VAL A 269 10.94 22.25 13.43
N GLN A 270 11.95 21.38 13.42
CA GLN A 270 13.14 21.48 14.25
C GLN A 270 14.39 21.67 13.38
N GLY A 271 15.32 22.51 13.83
CA GLY A 271 16.56 22.82 13.13
C GLY A 271 16.54 24.18 12.44
N THR A 272 17.62 24.95 12.62
CA THR A 272 17.78 26.33 12.16
C THR A 272 18.70 26.44 10.93
N GLU A 273 19.28 25.33 10.46
CA GLU A 273 20.22 25.33 9.35
C GLU A 273 19.50 25.21 7.99
N LEU A 274 19.90 26.04 7.02
CA LEU A 274 19.23 26.13 5.72
C LEU A 274 19.35 24.85 4.87
N TYR A 275 20.31 23.98 5.15
CA TYR A 275 20.60 22.77 4.36
C TYR A 275 20.25 21.46 5.09
N LEU A 276 19.94 21.54 6.39
CA LEU A 276 19.59 20.40 7.23
C LEU A 276 18.52 20.80 8.24
N PHE A 277 17.33 20.24 8.09
CA PHE A 277 16.27 20.42 9.08
C PHE A 277 15.42 19.17 9.22
N GLN A 278 14.66 19.13 10.30
CA GLN A 278 13.74 18.07 10.64
C GLN A 278 12.32 18.59 10.65
N LEU A 279 11.41 17.77 10.12
CA LEU A 279 9.97 17.95 10.27
C LEU A 279 9.44 16.71 10.98
N ARG A 280 8.77 16.89 12.12
CA ARG A 280 8.04 15.82 12.80
C ARG A 280 6.57 15.93 12.48
N VAL A 281 5.94 14.80 12.19
CA VAL A 281 4.51 14.67 11.96
C VAL A 281 3.97 13.59 12.90
N HIS A 282 3.04 13.96 13.76
CA HIS A 282 2.34 13.01 14.62
C HIS A 282 0.93 12.80 14.09
N ARG A 283 0.51 11.54 14.00
CA ARG A 283 -0.83 11.15 13.57
C ARG A 283 -1.44 10.19 14.57
N TYR A 284 -2.72 10.41 14.82
CA TYR A 284 -3.55 9.52 15.59
C TYR A 284 -4.38 8.68 14.62
N LEU A 285 -4.24 7.35 14.70
CA LEU A 285 -5.00 6.42 13.85
C LEU A 285 -6.17 5.77 14.60
N GLY A 286 -6.58 6.39 15.71
CA GLY A 286 -7.75 5.97 16.47
C GLY A 286 -7.50 5.05 17.65
N ARG A 287 -8.57 4.73 18.40
CA ARG A 287 -8.61 3.95 19.65
C ARG A 287 -8.84 2.45 19.40
N ARG A 288 -8.83 1.61 20.47
CA ARG A 288 -9.53 0.31 20.38
C ARG A 288 -10.98 0.63 20.12
N GLY A 289 -11.47 0.17 18.99
CA GLY A 289 -12.84 0.38 18.61
C GLY A 289 -13.01 -0.03 17.17
N TRP A 290 -14.22 -0.47 16.90
CA TRP A 290 -14.71 -0.73 15.56
C TRP A 290 -15.02 0.61 14.90
N VAL A 291 -15.85 1.44 15.53
CA VAL A 291 -16.11 2.82 15.10
C VAL A 291 -14.89 3.70 15.35
N ASP A 292 -14.31 4.24 14.29
CA ASP A 292 -13.11 5.05 14.42
C ASP A 292 -13.01 6.14 13.34
N GLU A 293 -13.52 7.32 13.66
CA GLU A 293 -13.45 8.52 12.82
C GLU A 293 -11.99 8.92 12.54
N ASP A 294 -11.07 8.65 13.47
CA ASP A 294 -9.65 8.94 13.27
C ASP A 294 -9.06 8.01 12.21
N TRP A 295 -9.37 6.71 12.25
CA TRP A 295 -8.98 5.79 11.18
C TRP A 295 -9.52 6.27 9.84
N GLU A 296 -10.83 6.53 9.78
CA GLU A 296 -11.47 7.02 8.57
C GLU A 296 -10.72 8.25 8.08
N SER A 297 -10.53 9.30 8.88
CA SER A 297 -9.87 10.55 8.46
C SER A 297 -8.45 10.38 7.88
N ASN A 298 -7.78 9.27 8.20
CA ASN A 298 -6.44 8.95 7.70
C ASN A 298 -6.45 8.06 6.45
N ARG A 299 -7.61 7.52 6.03
CA ARG A 299 -7.73 6.64 4.87
C ARG A 299 -7.33 7.34 3.57
N ASN A 300 -6.69 6.57 2.70
CA ASN A 300 -6.19 7.06 1.42
C ASN A 300 -7.32 7.37 0.40
N ASP A 301 -8.52 6.81 0.57
CA ASP A 301 -9.60 6.72 -0.42
C ASP A 301 -10.88 7.52 -0.07
N HIS A 302 -10.76 8.53 0.81
CA HIS A 302 -11.88 9.36 1.31
C HIS A 302 -12.72 10.13 0.28
N GLU A 303 -12.46 9.99 -1.03
CA GLU A 303 -13.37 10.49 -2.06
C GLU A 303 -14.48 9.46 -2.35
N ARG A 304 -15.10 8.88 -1.29
CA ARG A 304 -16.50 8.43 -1.40
C ARG A 304 -17.34 9.70 -1.46
N ILE A 305 -17.53 10.24 -2.66
CA ILE A 305 -18.61 11.21 -2.89
C ILE A 305 -19.89 10.52 -2.40
N LEU A 306 -20.53 11.19 -1.45
CA LEU A 306 -21.88 10.91 -0.97
C LEU A 306 -22.84 10.98 -2.17
N ASP A 307 -22.92 9.90 -2.93
CA ASP A 307 -23.87 9.71 -4.03
C ASP A 307 -24.63 8.40 -3.81
N PHE A 308 -25.14 8.22 -2.58
CA PHE A 308 -26.33 7.40 -2.38
C PHE A 308 -27.51 8.36 -2.30
N GLY A 309 -28.11 8.60 -3.46
CA GLY A 309 -29.20 9.53 -3.66
C GLY A 309 -30.40 9.27 -2.77
N GLY A 310 -30.77 10.28 -1.98
CA GLY A 310 -32.16 10.58 -1.69
C GLY A 310 -32.74 11.40 -2.84
N LYS A 311 -33.16 10.74 -3.92
CA LYS A 311 -34.20 11.26 -4.81
C LYS A 311 -35.37 10.30 -4.74
N THR A 312 -36.24 10.54 -3.77
CA THR A 312 -37.61 10.06 -3.82
C THR A 312 -38.30 10.76 -4.98
N VAL A 313 -38.53 10.02 -6.06
CA VAL A 313 -39.51 10.38 -7.08
C VAL A 313 -40.83 9.73 -6.68
N SER A 314 -41.69 10.53 -6.06
CA SER A 314 -43.16 10.56 -6.15
C SER A 314 -43.68 11.52 -5.10
#